data_AF-A0A3D3E5E3-F1
#
_entry.id   AF-A0A3D3E5E3-F1
#
_cell.length_a   1.000
_cell.length_b   1.000
_cell.length_c   1.000
_cell.angle_alpha   90.00
_cell.angle_beta   90.00
_cell.angle_gamma   90.00
#
_symmetry.space_group_name_H-M   'P 1'
#
loop_
_entity.id
_entity.type
_entity.pdbx_description
1 polymer ?
#
loop_
_entity_poly.entity_id
_entity_poly.type
_entity_poly.pdbx_seq_one_letter_code
_entity_poly.pdbx_strand_id
1 'polypeptide(L)' 'MFSRDMNIADFDPVLWEAMKAEDARQEHHIELIASENYTSPRVIEAQGSQLTNKYAEGYPGKRYYG' A
#
# COMPACT_ATOMS: atom_id res chain seq x y z
N MET A 1 -10.95 2.38 -19.49
CA MET A 1 -11.18 3.66 -18.78
C MET A 1 -9.96 4.05 -17.96
N PHE A 2 -9.42 3.16 -17.10
CA PHE A 2 -8.12 3.37 -16.45
C PHE A 2 -7.07 2.43 -17.02
N SER A 3 -5.89 2.95 -17.32
CA SER A 3 -4.77 2.17 -17.82
C SER A 3 -3.92 1.67 -16.64
N ARG A 4 -3.29 0.50 -16.79
CA ARG A 4 -2.51 -0.14 -15.71
C ARG A 4 -1.09 0.41 -15.55
N ASP A 5 -0.65 1.23 -16.50
CA ASP A 5 0.61 1.97 -16.48
C ASP A 5 0.50 3.32 -15.78
N MET A 6 -0.70 3.75 -15.39
CA MET A 6 -0.90 4.92 -14.54
C MET A 6 -0.16 4.72 -13.21
N ASN A 7 0.79 5.60 -12.92
CA ASN A 7 1.65 5.51 -11.75
C ASN A 7 1.86 6.89 -11.11
N ILE A 8 2.35 6.90 -9.87
CA ILE A 8 2.56 8.14 -9.10
C ILE A 8 3.77 8.91 -9.64
N ALA A 9 4.83 8.23 -10.09
CA ALA A 9 6.07 8.87 -10.52
C ALA A 9 5.87 9.88 -11.65
N ASP A 10 5.07 9.52 -12.67
CA ASP A 10 4.80 10.39 -13.82
C ASP A 10 3.74 11.46 -13.53
N PHE A 11 2.82 11.19 -12.59
CA PHE A 11 1.68 12.06 -12.31
C PHE A 11 1.96 13.09 -11.19
N ASP A 12 2.60 12.64 -10.11
CA ASP A 12 2.97 13.43 -8.93
C ASP A 12 4.43 13.12 -8.52
N PRO A 13 5.41 13.75 -9.20
CA PRO A 13 6.82 13.50 -8.94
C PRO A 13 7.24 13.97 -7.53
N VAL A 14 6.57 14.97 -6.96
CA VAL A 14 6.92 15.47 -5.61
C VAL A 14 6.57 14.42 -4.56
N LEU A 15 5.38 13.82 -4.66
CA LEU A 15 4.99 12.72 -3.77
C LEU A 15 5.89 11.50 -3.98
N TRP A 16 6.20 11.16 -5.24
CA TRP A 16 7.08 10.04 -5.55
C TRP A 16 8.46 10.17 -4.93
N GLU A 17 9.10 11.34 -5.03
CA GLU A 17 10.40 11.59 -4.40
C GLU A 17 10.33 11.46 -2.88
N ALA A 18 9.25 11.90 -2.23
CA ALA A 18 9.06 11.71 -0.80
C ALA A 18 8.95 10.22 -0.42
N MET A 19 8.22 9.41 -1.22
CA MET A 19 8.15 7.96 -1.02
C MET A 19 9.53 7.31 -1.17
N LYS A 20 10.30 7.68 -2.19
CA LYS A 20 11.67 7.18 -2.39
C LYS A 20 12.63 7.57 -1.27
N ALA A 21 12.48 8.78 -0.73
CA ALA A 21 13.26 9.23 0.42
C ALA A 21 12.96 8.40 1.68
N GLU A 22 11.70 8.02 1.90
CA GLU A 22 11.33 7.15 3.03
C GLU A 22 11.88 5.72 2.85
N ASP A 23 11.81 5.14 1.65
CA ASP A 23 12.45 3.84 1.37
C ASP A 23 13.93 3.86 1.77
N ALA A 24 14.65 4.91 1.35
CA ALA A 24 16.06 5.07 1.67
C ALA A 24 16.30 5.31 3.17
N ARG A 25 15.42 6.06 3.84
CA ARG A 25 15.52 6.32 5.28
C ARG A 25 15.42 5.02 6.08
N GLN A 26 14.46 4.14 5.73
CA GLN A 26 14.26 2.86 6.41
C GLN A 26 15.48 1.93 6.28
N GLU A 27 16.12 1.89 5.11
CA GLU A 27 17.32 1.08 4.88
C GLU A 27 18.57 1.64 5.59
N HIS A 28 18.67 2.96 5.74
CA HIS A 28 19.83 3.61 6.35
C HIS A 28 19.73 3.79 7.87
N HIS A 29 18.53 3.63 8.46
CA HIS A 29 18.30 3.82 9.88
C HIS A 29 18.17 2.49 10.63
N ILE A 30 18.79 2.41 11.81
CA ILE A 30 18.51 1.32 12.73
C ILE A 30 17.24 1.69 13.50
N GLU A 31 16.15 1.01 13.20
CA GLU A 31 14.89 1.20 13.91
C GLU A 31 14.84 0.41 15.22
N LEU A 32 14.73 1.14 16.33
CA LEU A 32 14.69 0.59 17.70
C LEU A 32 13.34 0.83 18.38
N ILE A 33 12.33 1.17 17.59
CA ILE A 33 10.97 1.39 18.07
C ILE A 33 10.35 0.02 18.38
N ALA A 34 10.06 -0.22 19.65
CA ALA A 34 9.61 -1.54 20.14
C ALA A 34 8.33 -2.07 19.50
N SER A 35 7.52 -1.19 18.90
CA SER A 35 6.26 -1.52 18.24
C SER A 35 6.35 -1.63 16.72
N GLU A 36 7.50 -1.31 16.12
CA GLU A 36 7.67 -1.33 14.67
C GLU A 36 8.26 -2.65 14.15
N ASN A 37 8.05 -2.89 12.86
CA ASN A 37 8.55 -4.05 12.15
C ASN A 37 8.57 -3.80 10.65
N TYR A 38 9.32 -4.61 9.90
CA TYR A 38 9.28 -4.65 8.46
C TYR A 38 8.41 -5.82 8.00
N THR A 39 7.30 -5.49 7.34
CA THR A 39 6.43 -6.52 6.78
C THR A 39 7.04 -7.15 5.54
N SER A 40 6.60 -8.36 5.17
CA SER A 40 7.07 -8.98 3.94
C SER A 40 6.48 -8.30 2.70
N PRO A 41 7.16 -8.34 1.52
CA PRO A 41 6.62 -7.82 0.27
C PRO A 41 5.24 -8.38 -0.12
N ARG A 42 4.91 -9.60 0.32
CA ARG A 42 3.60 -10.23 0.08
C ARG A 42 2.44 -9.48 0.75
N VAL A 43 2.70 -8.83 1.90
CA VAL A 43 1.69 -8.03 2.59
C VAL A 43 1.44 -6.73 1.83
N ILE A 44 2.51 -6.09 1.34
CA ILE A 44 2.45 -4.87 0.52
C ILE A 44 1.66 -5.15 -0.78
N GLU A 45 1.93 -6.28 -1.44
CA GLU A 45 1.18 -6.72 -2.63
C GLU A 45 -0.32 -6.83 -2.37
N ALA A 46 -0.71 -7.47 -1.26
CA ALA A 46 -2.12 -7.60 -0.89
C ALA A 46 -2.78 -6.24 -0.59
N GLN A 47 -2.07 -5.33 0.07
CA GLN A 47 -2.54 -3.98 0.39
C GLN A 47 -2.75 -3.10 -0.85
N GLY A 48 -1.94 -3.30 -1.90
CA GLY A 48 -2.09 -2.62 -3.20
C GLY A 48 -3.13 -3.24 -4.13
N SER A 49 -3.88 -4.25 -3.70
CA SER A 49 -4.81 -4.99 -4.56
C SER A 49 -6.15 -4.27 -4.78
N GLN A 50 -6.92 -4.78 -5.75
CA GLN A 50 -8.27 -4.28 -6.04
C GLN A 50 -9.30 -4.59 -4.95
N LEU A 51 -8.92 -5.23 -3.84
CA LEU A 51 -9.82 -5.42 -2.69
C LEU A 51 -10.32 -4.10 -2.12
N THR A 52 -9.57 -3.00 -2.29
CA THR A 52 -10.01 -1.65 -1.93
C THR A 52 -11.30 -1.20 -2.63
N ASN A 53 -11.68 -1.83 -3.74
CA ASN A 53 -12.89 -1.48 -4.50
C ASN A 53 -14.15 -2.14 -3.94
N LYS A 54 -14.04 -3.12 -3.02
CA LYS A 54 -15.18 -3.94 -2.61
C LYS A 54 -15.77 -3.46 -1.28
N TYR A 55 -17.03 -3.06 -1.31
CA TYR A 55 -17.87 -3.01 -0.11
C TYR A 55 -18.27 -4.43 0.32
N ALA A 56 -18.05 -4.77 1.58
CA ALA A 56 -18.25 -6.13 2.10
C ALA A 56 -18.76 -6.16 3.54
N GLU A 57 -19.67 -5.27 3.94
CA GLU A 57 -20.24 -5.30 5.29
C GLU A 57 -20.94 -6.63 5.60
N GLY A 58 -20.93 -7.04 6.88
CA GLY A 58 -21.43 -8.33 7.35
C GLY A 58 -20.33 -9.39 7.49
N TYR A 59 -20.71 -10.67 7.40
CA TYR A 59 -19.77 -11.81 7.47
C TYR A 59 -19.75 -12.59 6.15
N PRO A 60 -18.73 -13.45 5.91
CA PRO A 60 -18.74 -14.37 4.77
C PRO A 60 -20.05 -15.19 4.74
N GLY A 61 -20.73 -15.22 3.60
CA GLY A 61 -22.05 -15.85 3.45
C GLY A 61 -23.24 -15.07 4.05
N LYS A 62 -22.99 -13.93 4.70
CA LYS A 62 -24.00 -13.05 5.32
C LYS A 62 -23.64 -11.57 5.07
N ARG A 63 -23.46 -11.20 3.80
CA ARG A 63 -23.12 -9.84 3.39
C ARG A 63 -24.37 -9.01 3.13
N TYR A 64 -24.27 -7.70 3.32
CA TYR A 64 -25.31 -6.75 2.91
C TYR A 64 -25.25 -6.41 1.41
N TYR A 65 -24.11 -6.69 0.77
CA TYR A 65 -23.85 -6.41 -0.63
C TYR A 65 -23.40 -7.70 -1.35
N GLY A 66 -23.87 -7.91 -2.58
CA GLY A 66 -23.40 -8.95 -3.50
C GLY A 66 -22.05 -8.58 -4.13
#